data_AF-A0A8T5LZW2-F1
#
_entry.id   AF-A0A8T5LZW2-F1
#
_cell.length_a   1.000
_cell.length_b   1.000
_cell.length_c   1.000
_cell.angle_alpha   90.00
_cell.angle_beta   90.00
_cell.angle_gamma   90.00
#
_symmetry.space_group_name_H-M   'P 1'
#
loop_
_entity.id
_entity.type
_entity.pdbx_description
1 polymer ?
#
loop_
_entity_poly.entity_id
_entity_poly.type
_entity_poly.pdbx_seq_one_letter_code
_entity_poly.pdbx_strand_id
1 'polypeptide(L)' 'WLNQLFLGGAIFGVVDHLWHGELFLLGEKPLMDLALGVVITVAIFAVWGLMVCIDEHTTKNTTKALN' A
#
# COMPACT_ATOMS: atom_id res chain seq x y z
N TRP A 1 10.97 4.11 -0.47
CA TRP A 1 9.97 3.51 0.44
C TRP A 1 8.60 3.33 -0.18
N LEU A 2 7.91 4.37 -0.67
CA LEU A 2 6.57 4.22 -1.25
C LEU A 2 6.51 3.24 -2.45
N ASN A 3 7.48 3.28 -3.35
CA ASN A 3 7.56 2.34 -4.49
C ASN A 3 7.65 0.86 -4.05
N GLN A 4 8.31 0.58 -2.92
CA GLN A 4 8.41 -0.78 -2.38
C GLN A 4 7.08 -1.25 -1.78
N LEU A 5 6.30 -0.33 -1.19
CA LEU A 5 4.96 -0.65 -0.71
C LEU A 5 4.01 -0.98 -1.87
N PHE A 6 4.09 -0.23 -2.97
CA PHE A 6 3.32 -0.57 -4.19
C PHE A 6 3.74 -1.90 -4.80
N LEU A 7 5.05 -2.18 -4.85
CA LEU A 7 5.54 -3.47 -5.34
C LEU A 7 5.05 -4.63 -4.45
N GLY A 8 5.12 -4.48 -3.13
CA GLY A 8 4.59 -5.47 -2.20
C GLY A 8 3.08 -5.67 -2.33
N GLY A 9 2.31 -4.59 -2.49
CA GLY A 9 0.86 -4.65 -2.72
C GLY A 9 0.50 -5.30 -4.05
N ALA A 10 1.26 -5.05 -5.11
CA ALA A 10 1.08 -5.70 -6.41
C ALA A 10 1.40 -7.20 -6.33
N ILE A 11 2.51 -7.59 -5.68
CA ILE A 11 2.86 -9.01 -5.45
C ILE A 11 1.78 -9.69 -4.61
N PHE A 12 1.25 -9.03 -3.57
CA PHE A 12 0.15 -9.55 -2.77
C PHE A 12 -1.08 -9.83 -3.62
N GLY A 13 -1.49 -8.90 -4.49
CA GLY A 13 -2.61 -9.12 -5.42
C GLY A 13 -2.37 -10.30 -6.36
N VAL A 14 -1.16 -10.42 -6.92
CA VAL A 14 -0.80 -11.56 -7.79
C VAL A 14 -0.84 -12.89 -7.03
N VAL A 15 -0.36 -12.92 -5.79
CA VAL A 15 -0.38 -14.14 -4.95
C VAL A 15 -1.81 -14.51 -4.54
N ASP A 16 -2.64 -13.53 -4.19
CA ASP A 16 -4.06 -13.73 -3.85
C ASP A 16 -4.82 -14.34 -5.02
N HIS A 17 -4.64 -13.79 -6.23
CA HIS A 17 -5.21 -14.34 -7.45
C HIS A 17 -4.64 -15.71 -7.80
N LEU A 18 -3.34 -15.97 -7.54
CA LEU A 18 -2.73 -17.30 -7.77
C LEU A 18 -3.33 -18.36 -6.85
N TRP A 19 -3.58 -18.00 -5.60
CA TRP A 19 -4.15 -18.89 -4.61
C TRP A 19 -5.62 -19.23 -4.92
N HIS A 20 -6.39 -18.26 -5.41
CA HIS A 20 -7.79 -18.45 -5.80
C HIS A 20 -7.96 -19.01 -7.22
N GLY A 21 -6.87 -19.18 -7.99
CA GLY A 21 -6.91 -19.74 -9.34
C GLY A 21 -7.40 -18.75 -10.41
N GLU A 22 -7.46 -17.46 -10.10
CA GLU A 22 -8.04 -16.38 -10.91
C GLU A 22 -6.96 -15.44 -11.49
N LEU A 23 -5.76 -15.97 -11.76
CA LEU A 23 -4.53 -15.23 -12.07
C LEU A 23 -4.58 -14.32 -13.33
N PHE A 24 -5.61 -14.47 -14.14
CA PHE A 24 -5.85 -13.62 -15.30
C PHE A 24 -7.21 -12.98 -15.13
N LEU A 25 -7.33 -11.71 -15.58
CA LEU A 25 -8.57 -10.91 -15.74
C LEU A 25 -9.66 -11.59 -16.62
N LEU A 26 -9.60 -12.90 -16.80
CA LEU A 26 -10.55 -13.83 -17.39
C LEU A 26 -11.48 -14.47 -16.34
N GLY A 27 -11.32 -14.12 -15.06
CA GLY A 27 -12.21 -14.51 -13.96
C GLY A 27 -13.59 -13.86 -14.04
N GLU A 28 -14.57 -14.43 -13.33
CA GLU A 28 -16.01 -14.09 -13.46
C GLU A 28 -16.34 -12.63 -13.10
N LYS A 29 -15.46 -11.89 -12.40
CA LYS A 29 -15.74 -10.54 -11.88
C LYS A 29 -14.53 -9.57 -11.86
N PRO A 30 -14.03 -9.13 -13.02
CA PRO A 30 -12.88 -8.22 -13.12
C PRO A 30 -13.08 -6.86 -12.41
N LEU A 31 -14.33 -6.46 -12.15
CA LEU A 31 -14.65 -5.25 -11.40
C LEU A 31 -14.27 -5.37 -9.90
N MET A 32 -14.44 -6.55 -9.30
CA MET A 32 -14.07 -6.77 -7.90
C MET A 32 -12.55 -6.77 -7.74
N ASP A 33 -11.81 -7.32 -8.70
CA ASP A 33 -10.34 -7.30 -8.71
C ASP A 33 -9.79 -5.88 -8.79
N LEU A 34 -10.37 -5.05 -9.65
CA LEU A 34 -10.00 -3.63 -9.74
C LEU A 34 -10.32 -2.89 -8.44
N ALA A 35 -11.49 -3.13 -7.84
CA ALA A 35 -11.87 -2.52 -6.56
C ALA A 35 -10.89 -2.90 -5.44
N LEU A 36 -10.47 -4.17 -5.39
CA LEU A 36 -9.51 -4.66 -4.40
C LEU A 36 -8.12 -4.02 -4.60
N GLY A 37 -7.66 -3.88 -5.84
CA GLY A 37 -6.44 -3.13 -6.18
C GLY A 37 -6.50 -1.64 -5.77
N VAL A 38 -7.64 -0.99 -5.96
CA VAL A 38 -7.87 0.40 -5.49
C VAL A 38 -7.82 0.48 -3.97
N VAL A 39 -8.46 -0.45 -3.27
CA VAL A 39 -8.45 -0.51 -1.80
C VAL A 39 -7.02 -0.67 -1.27
N ILE A 40 -6.23 -1.58 -1.84
CA ILE A 40 -4.81 -1.77 -1.48
C ILE A 40 -4.02 -0.49 -1.73
N THR A 41 -4.23 0.18 -2.86
CA THR A 41 -3.54 1.43 -3.21
C THR A 41 -3.85 2.56 -2.21
N VAL A 42 -5.14 2.73 -1.86
CA VAL A 42 -5.56 3.73 -0.87
C VAL A 42 -4.97 3.43 0.51
N ALA A 43 -4.96 2.15 0.92
CA ALA A 43 -4.37 1.74 2.18
C ALA A 43 -2.86 2.02 2.23
N ILE A 44 -2.12 1.75 1.14
CA ILE A 44 -0.69 2.06 1.04
C ILE A 44 -0.44 3.56 1.21
N PHE A 45 -1.21 4.41 0.53
CA PHE A 45 -1.09 5.86 0.67
C PHE A 45 -1.38 6.34 2.09
N ALA A 46 -2.40 5.79 2.75
CA ALA A 46 -2.76 6.15 4.12
C ALA A 46 -1.63 5.80 5.11
N VAL A 47 -1.09 4.59 5.04
CA VAL A 47 0.00 4.14 5.92
C VAL A 47 1.28 4.91 5.65
N TRP A 48 1.63 5.12 4.38
CA TRP A 48 2.82 5.89 4.02
C TRP A 48 2.73 7.35 4.48
N GLY A 49 1.59 8.00 4.27
CA GLY A 49 1.36 9.38 4.73
C GLY A 49 1.48 9.51 6.25
N LEU A 50 0.96 8.53 6.99
CA LEU A 50 1.08 8.48 8.45
C LEU A 50 2.54 8.31 8.90
N MET A 51 3.32 7.44 8.25
CA MET A 51 4.75 7.29 8.54
C MET A 51 5.52 8.60 8.31
N VAL A 52 5.25 9.30 7.21
CA VAL A 52 5.88 10.59 6.91
C VAL A 52 5.52 11.65 7.96
N CYS A 53 4.25 11.69 8.38
CA CYS A 53 3.79 12.63 9.42
C CYS A 53 4.48 12.37 10.77
N ILE A 54 4.63 11.10 11.14
CA ILE A 54 5.34 10.71 12.38
C ILE A 54 6.81 11.11 12.32
N ASP A 55 7.47 10.88 11.19
CA ASP A 55 8.89 11.23 10.99
C ASP A 55 9.11 12.74 11.08
N GLU A 56 8.22 13.53 10.46
CA GLU A 56 8.27 14.99 10.52
C GLU A 56 8.06 15.49 11.96
N HIS A 57 7.09 14.94 12.68
CA HIS A 57 6.81 15.31 14.07
C HIS A 57 7.98 14.96 15.00
N THR A 58 8.58 13.78 14.82
CA THR A 58 9.73 13.32 15.60
C THR A 58 10.92 14.24 15.39
N THR A 59 11.25 14.54 14.13
CA THR A 59 12.38 15.41 13.77
C THR A 59 12.24 16.81 14.36
N LYS A 60 11.05 17.43 14.26
CA LYS A 60 10.79 18.76 14.83
C LYS A 60 10.98 18.82 16.35
N ASN A 61 10.57 17.77 17.07
CA ASN A 61 10.75 17.72 18.52
C ASN A 61 12.22 17.53 18.92
N THR A 62 12.98 16.70 18.21
CA THR A 62 14.41 16.52 18.47
C THR A 62 15.19 17.82 18.22
N THR A 63 14.90 18.56 17.15
CA THR A 63 15.56 19.85 16.89
C THR A 63 15.27 20.88 17.97
N LYS A 64 14.06 20.92 18.52
CA LYS A 64 13.73 21.80 19.66
C LYS A 64 14.43 21.42 20.96
N ALA A 65 14.70 20.15 21.20
CA ALA A 65 15.38 19.69 22.41
C ALA A 65 16.90 19.96 22.41
N LEU A 66 17.48 20.26 21.23
CA LEU A 66 18.91 20.48 21.03
C LEU A 66 19.30 21.98 20.93
N ASN A 67 18.33 22.88 20.85
CA ASN A 67 18.50 24.35 20.87
C ASN A 67 18.09 24.90 22.23
#